data_AF-A0A8J3ZZ36-F1
#
_entry.id   AF-A0A8J3ZZ36-F1
#
_cell.length_a   1.000
_cell.length_b   1.000
_cell.length_c   1.000
_cell.angle_alpha   90.00
_cell.angle_beta   90.00
_cell.angle_gamma   90.00
#
_symmetry.space_group_name_H-M   'P 1'
#
loop_
_entity.id
_entity.type
_entity.pdbx_description
1 polymer ?
#
loop_
_entity_poly.entity_id
_entity_poly.type
_entity_poly.pdbx_seq_one_letter_code
_entity_poly.pdbx_strand_id
1 'polypeptide(L)'
;MAEAHMDYYSVISRFDPQRHEFYRYEFRWPARLYHTVRLLIVAHGRPELGRVLEAVTTELPYHISIDITTARHASSRGPAGTDLTGFRFTTPDLVDYDQVWLVTTGGAPDLAPGELTALWAFMQGGGGVFATGDGAGLYRRIPRVRGMRNWSRSSGAGAVPNSPVVVKPVHQPVGWPTLGRPDSAPHPVMCGRDGPITVLPQPSTRGRVEPAAAIDLTAGVDVEGTVVEEFPDDTAPTVIAVGAGADDDDEFNLVSAYDGHRAGVGRIVVDATGHHVFAATVEQLAGPHDAVRAVISANGTPSVEQVSLADHWRQIKDYFQNVAIWLGRAGSHDRVRRLGLLLAANHVDALMTWQPQPIDDPARRLPYLRELGTRAQDALHRFAPQRQRIDVTADLLHQLRMDDLATRWRLRLVDYRLVEQVALGGAVDALHRAVSERDYADLPGVRLDAIVRGGAAAALGELTAELRAAVDMLGTLLVKGDEPPDPRHVVHSGHCVG
;
A
#
# COMPACT_ATOMS: atom_id res chain seq x y z
N MET A 1 -26.05 -19.00 17.83
CA MET A 1 -25.80 -17.70 17.18
C MET A 1 -24.99 -16.88 18.15
N ALA A 2 -23.66 -16.85 17.97
CA ALA A 2 -22.82 -15.94 18.72
C ALA A 2 -22.98 -14.56 18.06
N GLU A 3 -23.67 -13.64 18.72
CA GLU A 3 -23.63 -12.23 18.30
C GLU A 3 -22.17 -11.81 18.30
N ALA A 4 -21.66 -11.43 17.12
CA ALA A 4 -20.36 -10.81 17.00
C ALA A 4 -20.43 -9.50 17.78
N HIS A 5 -19.98 -9.52 19.04
CA HIS A 5 -19.73 -8.32 19.82
C HIS A 5 -18.66 -7.51 19.09
N MET A 6 -19.11 -6.62 18.22
CA MET A 6 -18.28 -5.60 17.59
C MET A 6 -17.72 -4.75 18.72
N ASP A 7 -16.40 -4.79 18.92
CA ASP A 7 -15.73 -4.01 19.95
C ASP A 7 -15.98 -2.52 19.69
N TYR A 8 -16.80 -1.90 20.54
CA TYR A 8 -17.17 -0.49 20.45
C TYR A 8 -15.93 0.43 20.40
N TYR A 9 -14.84 0.05 21.08
CA TYR A 9 -13.58 0.79 21.01
C TYR A 9 -12.93 0.73 19.64
N SER A 10 -13.03 -0.40 18.94
CA SER A 10 -12.53 -0.54 17.57
C SER A 10 -13.28 0.42 16.63
N VAL A 11 -14.60 0.55 16.78
CA VAL A 11 -15.42 1.47 15.97
C VAL A 11 -15.05 2.92 16.26
N ILE A 12 -15.02 3.35 17.53
CA ILE A 12 -14.62 4.72 17.87
C ILE A 12 -13.23 5.03 17.33
N SER A 13 -12.25 4.13 17.52
CA SER A 13 -10.89 4.36 17.07
C SER A 13 -10.74 4.57 15.56
N ARG A 14 -11.67 4.01 14.76
CA ARG A 14 -11.69 4.11 13.30
C ARG A 14 -12.31 5.42 12.81
N PHE A 15 -13.31 5.94 13.50
CA PHE A 15 -14.13 7.07 13.03
C PHE A 15 -13.96 8.35 13.84
N ASP A 16 -13.21 8.33 14.94
CA ASP A 16 -12.98 9.50 15.80
C ASP A 16 -11.94 10.46 15.17
N PRO A 17 -12.37 11.65 14.69
CA PRO A 17 -11.45 12.65 14.16
C PRO A 17 -10.57 13.30 15.24
N GLN A 18 -11.00 13.33 16.51
CA GLN A 18 -10.24 13.96 17.59
C GLN A 18 -8.96 13.19 17.92
N ARG A 19 -8.98 11.86 17.81
CA ARG A 19 -7.76 11.06 17.91
C ARG A 19 -6.74 11.43 16.83
N HIS A 20 -7.19 11.69 15.61
CA HIS A 20 -6.29 12.10 14.54
C HIS A 20 -5.67 13.48 14.80
N GLU A 21 -6.43 14.39 15.40
CA GLU A 21 -5.96 15.72 15.81
C GLU A 21 -5.01 15.68 17.01
N PHE A 22 -5.21 14.77 17.97
CA PHE A 22 -4.35 14.60 19.14
C PHE A 22 -2.90 14.29 18.74
N TYR A 23 -2.69 13.35 17.82
CA TYR A 23 -1.36 13.03 17.28
C TYR A 23 -0.75 14.19 16.46
N ARG A 24 -1.58 15.04 15.84
CA ARG A 24 -1.13 16.25 15.14
C ARG A 24 -0.68 17.36 16.08
N TYR A 25 -1.28 17.46 17.27
CA TYR A 25 -1.01 18.55 18.23
C TYR A 25 0.20 18.28 19.14
N GLU A 26 0.38 17.04 19.61
CA GLU A 26 1.48 16.74 20.55
C GLU A 26 2.84 16.59 19.85
N PHE A 27 2.86 16.03 18.64
CA PHE A 27 4.06 16.04 17.82
C PHE A 27 3.95 17.17 16.80
N ARG A 28 4.57 18.32 17.10
CA ARG A 28 4.96 19.28 16.05
C ARG A 28 6.03 18.63 15.18
N TRP A 29 5.61 17.70 14.32
CA TRP A 29 6.44 17.17 13.26
C TRP A 29 6.90 18.37 12.44
N PRO A 30 8.22 18.67 12.36
CA PRO A 30 8.67 19.72 11.49
C PRO A 30 8.15 19.44 10.08
N ALA A 31 7.70 20.49 9.38
CA ALA A 31 7.10 20.39 8.04
C ALA A 31 8.00 19.68 6.99
N ARG A 32 9.24 19.34 7.36
CA ARG A 32 10.19 18.59 6.55
C ARG A 32 9.98 17.06 6.58
N LEU A 33 9.16 16.55 7.50
CA LEU A 33 8.99 15.10 7.75
C LEU A 33 7.77 14.47 7.04
N TYR A 34 7.15 15.18 6.10
CA TYR A 34 6.23 14.55 5.14
C TYR A 34 6.85 14.50 3.75
N HIS A 35 6.44 13.50 2.97
CA HIS A 35 6.65 13.48 1.54
C HIS A 35 5.39 13.98 0.85
N THR A 36 5.53 15.02 0.03
CA THR A 36 4.44 15.51 -0.82
C THR A 36 4.50 14.77 -2.16
N VAL A 37 3.46 14.01 -2.47
CA VAL A 37 3.22 13.47 -3.80
C VAL A 37 2.48 14.53 -4.62
N ARG A 38 3.08 14.96 -5.74
CA ARG A 38 2.47 15.96 -6.64
C ARG A 38 1.63 15.25 -7.69
N LEU A 39 0.33 15.43 -7.62
CA LEU A 39 -0.66 14.76 -8.46
C LEU A 39 -1.34 15.75 -9.40
N LEU A 40 -1.24 15.49 -10.70
CA LEU A 40 -2.04 16.18 -11.71
C LEU A 40 -3.27 15.32 -12.08
N ILE A 41 -4.48 15.80 -11.81
CA ILE A 41 -5.72 15.14 -12.25
C ILE A 41 -6.25 15.86 -13.48
N VAL A 42 -6.20 15.19 -14.64
CA VAL A 42 -6.74 15.69 -15.90
C VAL A 42 -8.11 15.07 -16.16
N ALA A 43 -9.14 15.90 -16.07
CA ALA A 43 -10.51 15.53 -16.33
C ALA A 43 -10.94 15.84 -17.78
N HIS A 44 -11.67 14.90 -18.39
CA HIS A 44 -12.46 15.14 -19.59
C HIS A 44 -13.94 14.84 -19.33
N GLY A 45 -14.84 15.68 -19.86
CA GLY A 45 -16.26 15.61 -19.58
C GLY A 45 -16.65 16.38 -18.32
N ARG A 46 -17.62 15.86 -17.58
CA ARG A 46 -18.11 16.42 -16.31
C ARG A 46 -17.96 15.39 -15.17
N PRO A 47 -16.75 14.86 -14.90
CA PRO A 47 -16.56 14.04 -13.72
C PRO A 47 -16.77 14.92 -12.48
N GLU A 48 -17.63 14.50 -11.56
CA GLU A 48 -17.71 15.13 -10.25
C GLU A 48 -16.54 14.61 -9.41
N LEU A 49 -15.46 15.38 -9.36
CA LEU A 49 -14.23 14.98 -8.68
C LEU A 49 -14.26 15.23 -7.18
N GLY A 50 -15.24 15.97 -6.64
CA GLY A 50 -15.21 16.46 -5.26
C GLY A 50 -14.92 15.37 -4.22
N ARG A 51 -15.66 14.27 -4.27
CA ARG A 51 -15.45 13.13 -3.35
C ARG A 51 -14.19 12.32 -3.65
N VAL A 52 -13.71 12.27 -4.90
CA VAL A 52 -12.40 11.65 -5.22
C VAL A 52 -11.27 12.47 -4.62
N LEU A 53 -11.33 13.80 -4.75
CA LEU A 53 -10.37 14.71 -4.13
C LEU A 53 -10.39 14.56 -2.61
N GLU A 54 -11.58 14.48 -2.01
CA GLU A 54 -11.73 14.17 -0.58
C GLU A 54 -11.10 12.82 -0.21
N ALA A 55 -11.38 11.77 -0.99
CA ALA A 55 -10.85 10.43 -0.74
C ALA A 55 -9.32 10.40 -0.77
N VAL A 56 -8.70 11.12 -1.70
CA VAL A 56 -7.24 11.17 -1.84
C VAL A 56 -6.60 12.06 -0.76
N THR A 57 -7.26 13.13 -0.31
CA THR A 57 -6.60 14.14 0.55
C THR A 57 -6.89 14.00 2.04
N THR A 58 -7.93 13.26 2.43
CA THR A 58 -8.35 13.15 3.84
C THR A 58 -7.89 11.85 4.47
N GLU A 59 -7.58 11.87 5.78
CA GLU A 59 -7.14 10.68 6.53
C GLU A 59 -5.89 9.99 5.94
N LEU A 60 -5.05 10.70 5.20
CA LEU A 60 -3.78 10.18 4.71
C LEU A 60 -2.86 9.76 5.87
N PRO A 61 -1.94 8.81 5.64
CA PRO A 61 -0.82 8.57 6.56
C PRO A 61 -0.11 9.89 6.88
N TYR A 62 0.20 10.13 8.16
CA TYR A 62 0.75 11.43 8.63
C TYR A 62 2.03 11.89 7.93
N HIS A 63 2.81 10.94 7.38
CA HIS A 63 4.07 11.21 6.70
C HIS A 63 3.91 11.42 5.18
N ILE A 64 2.68 11.40 4.67
CA ILE A 64 2.35 11.61 3.26
C ILE A 64 1.40 12.80 3.16
N SER A 65 1.71 13.70 2.24
CA SER A 65 0.82 14.74 1.77
C SER A 65 0.62 14.54 0.27
N ILE A 66 -0.56 14.85 -0.24
CA ILE A 66 -0.83 14.83 -1.68
C ILE A 66 -1.22 16.23 -2.08
N ASP A 67 -0.40 16.84 -2.92
CA ASP A 67 -0.67 18.14 -3.53
C ASP A 67 -1.32 17.91 -4.88
N ILE A 68 -2.55 18.40 -5.05
CA ILE A 68 -3.38 18.10 -6.22
C ILE A 68 -3.52 19.35 -7.06
N THR A 69 -3.11 19.24 -8.33
CA THR A 69 -3.52 20.17 -9.38
C THR A 69 -4.62 19.53 -10.21
N THR A 70 -5.77 20.19 -10.32
CA THR A 70 -6.86 19.77 -11.20
C THR A 70 -6.78 20.50 -12.53
N ALA A 71 -6.97 19.76 -13.61
CA ALA A 71 -6.92 20.29 -14.96
C ALA A 71 -8.10 19.80 -15.76
N ARG A 72 -8.64 20.68 -16.60
CA ARG A 72 -9.59 20.31 -17.65
C ARG A 72 -8.90 20.28 -19.00
N HIS A 73 -8.93 19.11 -19.65
CA HIS A 73 -8.40 18.97 -20.99
C HIS A 73 -9.10 19.93 -21.98
N ALA A 74 -8.32 20.53 -22.89
CA ALA A 74 -8.76 21.60 -23.80
C ALA A 74 -9.94 21.22 -24.70
N SER A 75 -10.14 19.93 -24.97
CA SER A 75 -11.27 19.45 -25.77
C SER A 75 -12.58 19.29 -24.98
N SER A 76 -12.55 19.42 -23.66
CA SER A 76 -13.73 19.20 -22.81
C SER A 76 -14.65 20.44 -22.79
N ARG A 77 -15.97 20.21 -22.73
CA ARG A 77 -17.01 21.27 -22.64
C ARG A 77 -17.61 21.34 -21.23
N GLY A 78 -17.68 22.53 -20.62
CA GLY A 78 -18.36 22.74 -19.32
C GLY A 78 -17.83 23.92 -18.49
N PRO A 79 -18.41 24.20 -17.31
CA PRO A 79 -18.02 25.33 -16.42
C PRO A 79 -16.73 25.07 -15.62
N ALA A 80 -15.88 26.08 -15.44
CA ALA A 80 -14.44 26.02 -15.14
C ALA A 80 -14.01 25.72 -13.68
N GLY A 81 -14.62 24.75 -12.99
CA GLY A 81 -14.26 24.40 -11.61
C GLY A 81 -12.90 23.68 -11.41
N THR A 82 -11.89 23.95 -12.24
CA THR A 82 -10.55 23.32 -12.20
C THR A 82 -9.45 24.37 -12.17
N ASP A 83 -8.31 24.06 -11.55
CA ASP A 83 -7.18 24.99 -11.42
C ASP A 83 -6.62 25.41 -12.79
N LEU A 84 -6.53 24.45 -13.71
CA LEU A 84 -6.09 24.67 -15.08
C LEU A 84 -7.24 24.49 -16.07
N THR A 85 -7.50 25.50 -16.90
CA THR A 85 -8.50 25.46 -17.98
C THR A 85 -7.83 25.45 -19.34
N GLY A 86 -8.42 24.77 -20.34
CA GLY A 86 -7.80 24.66 -21.66
C GLY A 86 -6.49 23.85 -21.64
N PHE A 87 -6.34 22.95 -20.67
CA PHE A 87 -5.10 22.22 -20.43
C PHE A 87 -4.74 21.33 -21.63
N ARG A 88 -3.47 21.35 -21.99
CA ARG A 88 -2.85 20.38 -22.88
C ARG A 88 -1.59 19.84 -22.23
N PHE A 89 -1.26 18.57 -22.48
CA PHE A 89 -0.05 17.96 -21.91
C PHE A 89 1.26 18.61 -22.40
N THR A 90 1.21 19.41 -23.46
CA THR A 90 2.35 20.18 -23.97
C THR A 90 2.57 21.52 -23.27
N THR A 91 1.65 21.96 -22.40
CA THR A 91 1.70 23.30 -21.79
C THR A 91 2.54 23.34 -20.50
N PRO A 92 2.30 22.47 -19.50
CA PRO A 92 3.11 22.45 -18.28
C PRO A 92 4.31 21.52 -18.45
N ASP A 93 5.31 21.73 -17.60
CA ASP A 93 6.37 20.75 -17.42
C ASP A 93 5.84 19.58 -16.56
N LEU A 94 5.60 18.43 -17.19
CA LEU A 94 5.12 17.25 -16.47
C LEU A 94 6.13 16.73 -15.45
N VAL A 95 7.40 17.17 -15.49
CA VAL A 95 8.40 16.83 -14.47
C VAL A 95 8.00 17.32 -13.07
N ASP A 96 7.19 18.38 -13.00
CA ASP A 96 6.68 18.97 -11.77
C ASP A 96 5.64 18.09 -11.06
N TYR A 97 5.17 17.02 -11.69
CA TYR A 97 4.24 16.07 -11.10
C TYR A 97 4.93 14.73 -10.92
N ASP A 98 4.56 13.97 -9.90
CA ASP A 98 5.01 12.59 -9.73
C ASP A 98 4.11 11.62 -10.49
N GLN A 99 2.85 12.01 -10.68
CA GLN A 99 1.85 11.20 -11.36
C GLN A 99 0.77 12.04 -12.05
N VAL A 100 0.17 11.44 -13.08
CA VAL A 100 -0.94 11.98 -13.85
C VAL A 100 -2.13 11.03 -13.74
N TRP A 101 -3.28 11.54 -13.31
CA TRP A 101 -4.54 10.80 -13.29
C TRP A 101 -5.43 11.30 -14.42
N LEU A 102 -5.86 10.38 -15.26
CA LEU A 102 -6.76 10.64 -16.37
C LEU A 102 -8.14 10.12 -15.99
N VAL A 103 -9.09 11.04 -15.87
CA VAL A 103 -10.47 10.73 -15.48
C VAL A 103 -11.41 11.24 -16.56
N THR A 104 -12.04 10.34 -17.28
CA THR A 104 -12.94 10.70 -18.39
C THR A 104 -14.37 10.31 -18.10
N THR A 105 -15.31 11.18 -18.44
CA THR A 105 -16.72 10.83 -18.63
C THR A 105 -17.17 11.21 -20.04
N GLY A 106 -17.76 10.26 -20.76
CA GLY A 106 -18.23 10.39 -22.13
C GLY A 106 -17.13 10.30 -23.20
N GLY A 107 -17.48 10.67 -24.43
CA GLY A 107 -16.59 10.61 -25.59
C GLY A 107 -15.50 11.68 -25.54
N ALA A 108 -14.31 11.31 -25.06
CA ALA A 108 -13.11 12.11 -25.21
C ALA A 108 -12.49 11.91 -26.61
N PRO A 109 -12.03 12.97 -27.30
CA PRO A 109 -11.25 12.81 -28.51
C PRO A 109 -9.85 12.29 -28.19
N ASP A 110 -9.13 11.88 -29.22
CA ASP A 110 -7.75 11.44 -29.09
C ASP A 110 -6.84 12.59 -28.65
N LEU A 111 -5.81 12.25 -27.87
CA LEU A 111 -4.72 13.18 -27.60
C LEU A 111 -4.07 13.62 -28.92
N ALA A 112 -3.75 14.91 -28.99
CA ALA A 112 -2.96 15.42 -30.09
C ALA A 112 -1.55 14.78 -30.06
N PRO A 113 -0.90 14.61 -31.22
CA PRO A 113 0.49 14.18 -31.33
C PRO A 113 1.46 14.60 -30.22
N GLY A 114 1.67 15.91 -30.05
CA GLY A 114 2.60 16.42 -29.06
C GLY A 114 2.20 16.10 -27.61
N GLU A 115 0.90 15.96 -27.33
CA GLU A 115 0.41 15.58 -26.00
C GLU A 115 0.73 14.12 -25.69
N LEU A 116 0.60 13.24 -26.69
CA LEU A 116 0.98 11.84 -26.59
C LEU A 116 2.49 11.69 -26.34
N THR A 117 3.31 12.42 -27.09
CA THR A 117 4.78 12.45 -26.90
C THR A 117 5.17 12.96 -25.52
N ALA A 118 4.54 14.04 -25.04
CA ALA A 118 4.80 14.58 -23.70
C ALA A 118 4.45 13.58 -22.59
N LEU A 119 3.28 12.93 -22.68
CA LEU A 119 2.87 11.93 -21.70
C LEU A 119 3.76 10.69 -21.75
N TRP A 120 4.16 10.24 -22.94
CA TRP A 120 5.12 9.14 -23.09
C TRP A 120 6.47 9.46 -22.44
N ALA A 121 7.01 10.65 -22.69
CA ALA A 121 8.28 11.10 -22.09
C ALA A 121 8.18 11.18 -20.56
N PHE A 122 7.06 11.67 -20.03
CA PHE A 122 6.77 11.67 -18.60
C PHE A 122 6.81 10.24 -18.00
N MET A 123 6.17 9.28 -18.67
CA MET A 123 6.20 7.87 -18.26
C MET A 123 7.61 7.27 -18.37
N GLN A 124 8.41 7.63 -19.37
CA GLN A 124 9.81 7.19 -19.44
C GLN A 124 10.65 7.79 -18.30
N GLY A 125 10.35 9.01 -17.88
CA GLY A 125 10.97 9.68 -16.73
C GLY A 125 10.54 9.15 -15.36
N GLY A 126 9.88 7.99 -15.29
CA GLY A 126 9.41 7.38 -14.04
C GLY A 126 8.08 7.93 -13.51
N GLY A 127 7.40 8.81 -14.26
CA GLY A 127 6.11 9.38 -13.87
C GLY A 127 4.97 8.37 -13.92
N GLY A 128 4.17 8.29 -12.85
CA GLY A 128 3.07 7.33 -12.76
C GLY A 128 1.80 7.76 -13.48
N VAL A 129 1.02 6.82 -14.02
CA VAL A 129 -0.26 7.11 -14.67
C VAL A 129 -1.40 6.30 -14.08
N PHE A 130 -2.50 6.96 -13.71
CA PHE A 130 -3.78 6.32 -13.42
C PHE A 130 -4.75 6.63 -14.55
N ALA A 131 -5.46 5.64 -15.09
CA ALA A 131 -6.48 5.85 -16.12
C ALA A 131 -7.79 5.13 -15.77
N THR A 132 -8.87 5.90 -15.72
CA THR A 132 -10.21 5.43 -15.36
C THR A 132 -11.29 6.14 -16.19
N GLY A 133 -12.49 5.59 -16.31
CA GLY A 133 -13.55 6.21 -17.12
C GLY A 133 -13.89 5.49 -18.42
N ASP A 134 -14.79 6.06 -19.21
CA ASP A 134 -15.29 5.51 -20.49
C ASP A 134 -14.75 6.21 -21.76
N GLY A 135 -13.77 7.11 -21.61
CA GLY A 135 -13.20 7.94 -22.67
C GLY A 135 -12.23 7.21 -23.60
N ALA A 136 -12.74 6.27 -24.39
CA ALA A 136 -11.96 5.42 -25.31
C ALA A 136 -10.96 6.18 -26.19
N GLY A 137 -11.34 7.35 -26.71
CA GLY A 137 -10.47 8.14 -27.59
C GLY A 137 -9.21 8.64 -26.88
N LEU A 138 -9.35 9.12 -25.64
CA LEU A 138 -8.21 9.61 -24.86
C LEU A 138 -7.19 8.49 -24.60
N TYR A 139 -7.66 7.28 -24.30
CA TYR A 139 -6.81 6.20 -23.80
C TYR A 139 -6.19 5.31 -24.87
N ARG A 140 -6.89 5.08 -25.99
CA ARG A 140 -6.50 4.07 -26.99
C ARG A 140 -5.13 4.28 -27.64
N ARG A 141 -4.58 5.49 -27.57
CA ARG A 141 -3.27 5.83 -28.12
C ARG A 141 -2.16 5.87 -27.08
N ILE A 142 -2.49 5.95 -25.78
CA ILE A 142 -1.49 6.08 -24.72
C ILE A 142 -0.77 4.73 -24.57
N PRO A 143 0.56 4.66 -24.81
CA PRO A 143 1.32 3.43 -24.64
C PRO A 143 1.11 2.83 -23.25
N ARG A 144 1.10 1.49 -23.18
CA ARG A 144 0.83 0.65 -22.00
C ARG A 144 -0.62 0.69 -21.53
N VAL A 145 -1.19 1.89 -21.37
CA VAL A 145 -2.60 2.07 -20.99
C VAL A 145 -3.53 1.40 -22.00
N ARG A 146 -3.28 1.59 -23.30
CA ARG A 146 -4.07 0.98 -24.38
C ARG A 146 -4.03 -0.55 -24.41
N GLY A 147 -2.92 -1.14 -23.97
CA GLY A 147 -2.75 -2.60 -23.90
C GLY A 147 -3.40 -3.20 -22.65
N MET A 148 -3.43 -2.45 -21.54
CA MET A 148 -4.00 -2.90 -20.27
C MET A 148 -5.53 -2.87 -20.23
N ARG A 149 -6.19 -2.03 -21.05
CA ARG A 149 -7.66 -1.90 -21.06
C ARG A 149 -8.21 -1.67 -22.46
N ASN A 150 -9.31 -2.34 -22.77
CA ASN A 150 -9.96 -2.33 -24.07
C ASN A 150 -11.36 -1.70 -24.01
N TRP A 151 -11.42 -0.42 -24.40
CA TRP A 151 -12.64 0.39 -24.39
C TRP A 151 -13.69 0.07 -25.46
N SER A 152 -13.36 -0.76 -26.47
CA SER A 152 -14.37 -1.21 -27.44
C SER A 152 -15.18 -2.41 -26.95
N ARG A 153 -14.72 -3.09 -25.89
CA ARG A 153 -15.40 -4.23 -25.29
C ARG A 153 -16.28 -3.80 -24.13
N SER A 154 -17.38 -4.53 -23.94
CA SER A 154 -18.13 -4.47 -22.68
C SER A 154 -17.20 -4.83 -21.53
N SER A 155 -17.29 -4.13 -20.41
CA SER A 155 -16.49 -4.46 -19.22
C SER A 155 -16.86 -5.82 -18.64
N GLY A 156 -18.07 -6.32 -18.91
CA GLY A 156 -18.65 -7.49 -18.25
C GLY A 156 -19.47 -7.14 -17.00
N ALA A 157 -19.40 -5.88 -16.54
CA ALA A 157 -20.25 -5.42 -15.47
C ALA A 157 -21.71 -5.34 -15.93
N GLY A 158 -22.60 -5.99 -15.18
CA GLY A 158 -24.03 -5.78 -15.32
C GLY A 158 -24.39 -4.31 -15.13
N ALA A 159 -25.41 -3.85 -15.85
CA ALA A 159 -25.99 -2.53 -15.61
C ALA A 159 -26.80 -2.56 -14.30
N VAL A 160 -26.13 -2.62 -13.15
CA VAL A 160 -26.77 -2.42 -11.84
C VAL A 160 -26.63 -0.94 -11.52
N PRO A 161 -27.68 -0.11 -11.63
CA PRO A 161 -27.52 1.33 -11.47
C PRO A 161 -27.12 1.70 -10.05
N ASN A 162 -26.05 2.48 -9.92
CA ASN A 162 -25.60 3.19 -8.72
C ASN A 162 -25.03 2.35 -7.57
N SER A 163 -24.99 1.02 -7.64
CA SER A 163 -24.41 0.21 -6.56
C SER A 163 -22.88 0.11 -6.68
N PRO A 164 -22.14 0.09 -5.54
CA PRO A 164 -20.75 -0.33 -5.57
C PRO A 164 -20.61 -1.75 -6.14
N VAL A 165 -19.44 -2.07 -6.68
CA VAL A 165 -19.14 -3.44 -7.11
C VAL A 165 -18.39 -4.16 -5.99
N VAL A 166 -18.82 -5.38 -5.68
CA VAL A 166 -18.04 -6.30 -4.85
C VAL A 166 -16.86 -6.79 -5.69
N VAL A 167 -15.67 -6.66 -5.14
CA VAL A 167 -14.43 -7.02 -5.81
C VAL A 167 -13.69 -8.08 -5.03
N LYS A 168 -13.00 -8.94 -5.77
CA LYS A 168 -12.11 -9.96 -5.24
C LYS A 168 -10.69 -9.56 -5.62
N PRO A 169 -9.88 -9.11 -4.66
CA PRO A 169 -8.47 -8.86 -4.90
C PRO A 169 -7.77 -10.13 -5.39
N VAL A 170 -6.96 -9.98 -6.43
CA VAL A 170 -6.12 -11.07 -6.91
C VAL A 170 -4.92 -11.19 -5.98
N HIS A 171 -4.80 -12.35 -5.35
CA HIS A 171 -3.64 -12.65 -4.51
C HIS A 171 -2.46 -13.06 -5.39
N GLN A 172 -1.37 -12.32 -5.28
CA GLN A 172 -0.13 -12.56 -6.02
C GLN A 172 0.90 -13.22 -5.11
N PRO A 173 1.77 -14.09 -5.64
CA PRO A 173 2.89 -14.62 -4.89
C PRO A 173 3.67 -13.48 -4.24
N VAL A 174 3.88 -13.57 -2.93
CA VAL A 174 4.80 -12.64 -2.29
C VAL A 174 6.19 -13.12 -2.73
N GLY A 175 6.99 -12.26 -3.39
CA GLY A 175 8.31 -12.62 -3.94
C GLY A 175 9.38 -13.04 -2.92
N TRP A 176 8.93 -13.30 -1.70
CA TRP A 176 9.69 -13.76 -0.56
C TRP A 176 9.16 -15.13 -0.14
N PRO A 177 10.04 -16.11 0.13
CA PRO A 177 9.65 -17.31 0.87
C PRO A 177 9.28 -16.87 2.29
N THR A 178 8.07 -16.37 2.46
CA THR A 178 7.55 -15.95 3.75
C THR A 178 7.22 -17.22 4.53
N LEU A 179 8.17 -17.66 5.35
CA LEU A 179 8.08 -18.84 6.22
C LEU A 179 6.83 -18.74 7.13
N GLY A 180 5.66 -19.22 6.67
CA GLY A 180 4.42 -19.30 7.44
C GLY A 180 3.40 -18.16 7.21
N ARG A 181 3.56 -17.29 6.21
CA ARG A 181 2.45 -16.45 5.70
C ARG A 181 1.80 -17.15 4.51
N PRO A 182 0.55 -16.78 4.13
CA PRO A 182 0.01 -17.25 2.86
C PRO A 182 1.02 -16.93 1.76
N ASP A 183 1.29 -17.90 0.90
CA ASP A 183 2.22 -17.78 -0.24
C ASP A 183 1.81 -16.64 -1.19
N SER A 184 0.67 -16.00 -0.96
CA SER A 184 0.13 -14.92 -1.75
C SER A 184 -0.59 -13.85 -0.91
N ALA A 185 -0.53 -12.59 -1.38
CA ALA A 185 -1.24 -11.45 -0.79
C ALA A 185 -1.82 -10.56 -1.89
N PRO A 186 -2.84 -9.74 -1.61
CA PRO A 186 -3.31 -8.75 -2.58
C PRO A 186 -2.19 -7.79 -2.97
N HIS A 187 -2.30 -7.24 -4.18
CA HIS A 187 -1.43 -6.15 -4.63
C HIS A 187 -1.53 -4.93 -3.69
N PRO A 188 -0.46 -4.15 -3.45
CA PRO A 188 -0.49 -2.99 -2.54
C PRO A 188 -1.65 -2.03 -2.76
N VAL A 189 -2.04 -1.80 -4.03
CA VAL A 189 -3.20 -0.97 -4.40
C VAL A 189 -4.52 -1.48 -3.79
N MET A 190 -4.67 -2.80 -3.63
CA MET A 190 -5.86 -3.46 -3.09
C MET A 190 -5.74 -3.81 -1.59
N CYS A 191 -4.74 -3.27 -0.88
CA CYS A 191 -4.59 -3.48 0.55
C CYS A 191 -5.07 -2.26 1.33
N GLY A 192 -6.25 -2.31 1.94
CA GLY A 192 -6.71 -1.29 2.86
C GLY A 192 -6.04 -1.39 4.24
N ARG A 193 -6.42 -0.47 5.14
CA ARG A 193 -5.94 -0.44 6.53
C ARG A 193 -6.50 -1.60 7.35
N ASP A 194 -7.75 -1.99 7.06
CA ASP A 194 -8.48 -3.04 7.79
C ASP A 194 -8.47 -4.40 7.08
N GLY A 195 -7.74 -4.52 5.98
CA GLY A 195 -7.65 -5.73 5.19
C GLY A 195 -7.76 -5.47 3.69
N PRO A 196 -7.96 -6.51 2.87
CA PRO A 196 -8.13 -6.35 1.44
C PRO A 196 -9.32 -5.46 1.10
N ILE A 197 -9.18 -4.62 0.06
CA ILE A 197 -10.27 -3.80 -0.47
C ILE A 197 -11.20 -4.72 -1.27
N THR A 198 -12.41 -4.92 -0.79
CA THR A 198 -13.43 -5.81 -1.39
C THR A 198 -14.58 -5.03 -2.03
N VAL A 199 -14.50 -3.70 -2.06
CA VAL A 199 -15.51 -2.85 -2.69
C VAL A 199 -14.85 -1.74 -3.48
N LEU A 200 -15.30 -1.53 -4.73
CA LEU A 200 -14.89 -0.40 -5.56
C LEU A 200 -16.12 0.36 -6.11
N PRO A 201 -15.92 1.61 -6.59
CA PRO A 201 -16.98 2.33 -7.27
C PRO A 201 -17.48 1.57 -8.49
N GLN A 202 -18.71 1.87 -8.91
CA GLN A 202 -19.34 1.17 -10.02
C GLN A 202 -18.47 1.21 -11.28
N PRO A 203 -18.24 0.06 -11.94
CA PRO A 203 -17.56 -0.02 -13.21
C PRO A 203 -18.36 0.64 -14.34
N SER A 204 -17.68 1.14 -15.37
CA SER A 204 -18.33 1.46 -16.63
C SER A 204 -18.80 0.21 -17.32
N THR A 205 -19.86 0.32 -18.13
CA THR A 205 -20.35 -0.78 -18.99
C THR A 205 -19.42 -1.07 -20.18
N ARG A 206 -18.35 -0.28 -20.34
CA ARG A 206 -17.33 -0.40 -21.41
C ARG A 206 -15.94 -0.41 -20.81
N GLY A 207 -14.93 -0.83 -21.59
CA GLY A 207 -13.56 -0.79 -21.12
C GLY A 207 -13.22 -1.98 -20.23
N ARG A 208 -13.13 -3.16 -20.83
CA ARG A 208 -12.66 -4.37 -20.15
C ARG A 208 -11.17 -4.27 -19.86
N VAL A 209 -10.74 -4.56 -18.65
CA VAL A 209 -9.31 -4.74 -18.37
C VAL A 209 -8.84 -6.05 -19.03
N GLU A 210 -7.79 -5.99 -19.83
CA GLU A 210 -7.29 -7.17 -20.54
C GLU A 210 -6.48 -8.06 -19.58
N PRO A 211 -6.65 -9.39 -19.63
CA PRO A 211 -5.81 -10.29 -18.85
C PRO A 211 -4.37 -10.24 -19.37
N ALA A 212 -3.39 -10.49 -18.49
CA ALA A 212 -1.97 -10.46 -18.84
C ALA A 212 -1.63 -11.31 -20.10
N ALA A 213 -2.25 -12.48 -20.24
CA ALA A 213 -2.05 -13.38 -21.38
C ALA A 213 -2.58 -12.85 -22.73
N ALA A 214 -3.41 -11.81 -22.73
CA ALA A 214 -3.92 -11.17 -23.94
C ALA A 214 -3.11 -9.94 -24.37
N ILE A 215 -2.13 -9.53 -23.57
CA ILE A 215 -1.27 -8.37 -23.83
C ILE A 215 -0.05 -8.84 -24.63
N ASP A 216 0.15 -8.28 -25.81
CA ASP A 216 1.37 -8.49 -26.59
C ASP A 216 2.51 -7.65 -26.01
N LEU A 217 3.37 -8.27 -25.23
CA LEU A 217 4.53 -7.62 -24.60
C LEU A 217 5.58 -7.19 -25.63
N THR A 218 5.58 -7.82 -26.82
CA THR A 218 6.53 -7.53 -27.90
C THR A 218 6.04 -6.44 -28.86
N ALA A 219 4.80 -5.96 -28.66
CA ALA A 219 4.21 -4.95 -29.51
C ALA A 219 4.99 -3.63 -29.46
N GLY A 220 5.36 -3.13 -30.64
CA GLY A 220 5.79 -1.76 -30.81
C GLY A 220 4.61 -0.80 -30.87
N VAL A 221 4.76 0.39 -30.30
CA VAL A 221 3.80 1.50 -30.41
C VAL A 221 4.44 2.62 -31.19
N ASP A 222 3.74 3.13 -32.20
CA ASP A 222 4.14 4.36 -32.86
C ASP A 222 3.76 5.58 -31.99
N VAL A 223 4.78 6.25 -31.46
CA VAL A 223 4.68 7.54 -30.78
C VAL A 223 5.29 8.60 -31.71
N GLU A 224 4.42 9.16 -32.57
CA GLU A 224 4.76 10.26 -33.49
C GLU A 224 5.92 9.96 -34.46
N GLY A 225 5.83 8.82 -35.13
CA GLY A 225 6.81 8.34 -36.12
C GLY A 225 7.94 7.52 -35.50
N THR A 226 7.97 7.38 -34.17
CA THR A 226 8.96 6.56 -33.46
C THR A 226 8.29 5.32 -32.89
N VAL A 227 8.64 4.15 -33.41
CA VAL A 227 8.21 2.87 -32.86
C VAL A 227 9.01 2.59 -31.58
N VAL A 228 8.31 2.51 -30.45
CA VAL A 228 8.87 2.24 -29.12
C VAL A 228 8.32 0.94 -28.56
N GLU A 229 9.11 0.29 -27.70
CA GLU A 229 8.66 -0.88 -26.94
C GLU A 229 7.59 -0.47 -25.92
N GLU A 230 6.43 -1.12 -25.96
CA GLU A 230 5.33 -0.80 -25.04
C GLU A 230 5.68 -1.21 -23.61
N PHE A 231 6.12 -2.45 -23.40
CA PHE A 231 6.40 -3.06 -22.10
C PHE A 231 7.86 -3.54 -21.98
N PRO A 232 8.78 -2.66 -21.57
CA PRO A 232 10.21 -3.02 -21.47
C PRO A 232 10.50 -4.13 -20.46
N ASP A 233 11.62 -4.82 -20.68
CA ASP A 233 12.15 -5.91 -19.84
C ASP A 233 11.16 -7.04 -19.58
N ASP A 234 10.29 -7.33 -20.57
CA ASP A 234 9.23 -8.34 -20.50
C ASP A 234 8.32 -8.19 -19.26
N THR A 235 8.23 -6.98 -18.68
CA THR A 235 7.44 -6.75 -17.48
C THR A 235 5.96 -6.70 -17.84
N ALA A 236 5.24 -7.78 -17.56
CA ALA A 236 3.82 -7.87 -17.87
C ALA A 236 2.95 -7.07 -16.87
N PRO A 237 1.94 -6.32 -17.34
CA PRO A 237 0.85 -5.86 -16.48
C PRO A 237 0.13 -7.04 -15.84
N THR A 238 -0.34 -6.86 -14.61
CA THR A 238 -1.07 -7.90 -13.88
C THR A 238 -2.46 -7.41 -13.52
N VAL A 239 -3.47 -8.28 -13.61
CA VAL A 239 -4.80 -8.02 -13.05
C VAL A 239 -4.72 -8.15 -11.53
N ILE A 240 -5.12 -7.12 -10.81
CA ILE A 240 -4.99 -7.05 -9.35
C ILE A 240 -6.34 -7.09 -8.62
N ALA A 241 -7.45 -6.94 -9.35
CA ALA A 241 -8.80 -7.15 -8.83
C ALA A 241 -9.76 -7.58 -9.94
N VAL A 242 -10.68 -8.49 -9.60
CA VAL A 242 -11.81 -8.88 -10.44
C VAL A 242 -13.12 -8.45 -9.78
N GLY A 243 -14.09 -8.03 -10.58
CA GLY A 243 -15.44 -7.71 -10.13
C GLY A 243 -16.42 -8.85 -10.40
N ALA A 244 -17.45 -8.96 -9.57
CA ALA A 244 -18.60 -9.81 -9.85
C ALA A 244 -19.45 -9.20 -10.97
N GLY A 245 -19.78 -10.00 -11.97
CA GLY A 245 -20.56 -9.66 -13.16
C GLY A 245 -22.05 -9.46 -12.88
N ALA A 246 -22.83 -9.34 -13.95
CA ALA A 246 -24.29 -9.18 -13.87
C ALA A 246 -24.98 -10.45 -13.31
N ASP A 247 -24.43 -11.59 -13.71
CA ASP A 247 -24.80 -12.91 -13.24
C ASP A 247 -23.74 -13.32 -12.22
N ASP A 248 -24.14 -13.79 -11.04
CA ASP A 248 -23.24 -14.07 -9.90
C ASP A 248 -22.10 -15.05 -10.22
N ASP A 249 -22.19 -15.78 -11.35
CA ASP A 249 -21.19 -16.73 -11.83
C ASP A 249 -20.13 -16.13 -12.79
N ASP A 250 -20.32 -14.90 -13.29
CA ASP A 250 -19.40 -14.26 -14.22
C ASP A 250 -18.42 -13.33 -13.48
N GLU A 251 -17.11 -13.60 -13.55
CA GLU A 251 -16.06 -12.66 -13.08
C GLU A 251 -15.52 -11.84 -14.27
N PHE A 252 -15.20 -10.56 -14.03
CA PHE A 252 -14.51 -9.74 -15.01
C PHE A 252 -13.31 -9.00 -14.40
N ASN A 253 -12.26 -8.81 -15.20
CA ASN A 253 -11.09 -8.04 -14.77
C ASN A 253 -11.48 -6.57 -14.56
N LEU A 254 -11.23 -6.06 -13.36
CA LEU A 254 -11.66 -4.73 -12.95
C LEU A 254 -10.50 -3.74 -12.81
N VAL A 255 -9.36 -4.19 -12.28
CA VAL A 255 -8.17 -3.35 -12.08
C VAL A 255 -6.93 -4.09 -12.57
N SER A 256 -6.07 -3.40 -13.32
CA SER A 256 -4.73 -3.88 -13.68
C SER A 256 -3.67 -2.86 -13.31
N ALA A 257 -2.52 -3.38 -12.87
CA ALA A 257 -1.35 -2.59 -12.53
C ALA A 257 -0.12 -3.07 -13.32
N TYR A 258 0.71 -2.13 -13.72
CA TYR A 258 2.01 -2.37 -14.37
C TYR A 258 3.12 -1.75 -13.51
N ASP A 259 3.99 -2.60 -12.96
CA ASP A 259 5.11 -2.21 -12.10
C ASP A 259 6.35 -1.80 -12.94
N GLY A 260 6.22 -0.68 -13.66
CA GLY A 260 7.26 -0.19 -14.57
C GLY A 260 8.62 0.12 -13.92
N HIS A 261 8.68 0.25 -12.59
CA HIS A 261 9.95 0.49 -11.89
C HIS A 261 10.98 -0.60 -12.10
N ARG A 262 10.52 -1.85 -12.34
CA ARG A 262 11.40 -2.98 -12.68
C ARG A 262 12.17 -2.77 -13.97
N ALA A 263 11.59 -1.99 -14.89
CA ALA A 263 12.17 -1.62 -16.17
C ALA A 263 12.63 -0.16 -16.22
N GLY A 264 12.78 0.49 -15.06
CA GLY A 264 13.24 1.89 -14.97
C GLY A 264 12.25 2.94 -15.51
N VAL A 265 10.98 2.59 -15.73
CA VAL A 265 9.94 3.49 -16.24
C VAL A 265 8.80 3.68 -15.23
N GLY A 266 7.88 4.59 -15.50
CA GLY A 266 6.75 4.89 -14.65
C GLY A 266 5.76 3.73 -14.50
N ARG A 267 5.10 3.67 -13.35
CA ARG A 267 4.05 2.70 -13.06
C ARG A 267 2.71 3.13 -13.61
N ILE A 268 1.82 2.15 -13.81
CA ILE A 268 0.48 2.41 -14.35
C ILE A 268 -0.55 1.62 -13.57
N VAL A 269 -1.67 2.26 -13.27
CA VAL A 269 -2.91 1.58 -12.86
C VAL A 269 -3.98 1.95 -13.88
N VAL A 270 -4.69 0.95 -14.38
CA VAL A 270 -5.95 1.15 -15.09
C VAL A 270 -7.04 0.43 -14.33
N ASP A 271 -8.21 1.04 -14.25
CA ASP A 271 -9.39 0.34 -13.80
C ASP A 271 -10.54 0.53 -14.77
N ALA A 272 -11.55 -0.32 -14.64
CA ALA A 272 -12.81 -0.19 -15.33
C ALA A 272 -13.84 0.62 -14.54
N THR A 273 -13.44 1.33 -13.48
CA THR A 273 -14.32 2.25 -12.75
C THR A 273 -14.54 3.52 -13.57
N GLY A 274 -15.53 4.34 -13.19
CA GLY A 274 -15.77 5.62 -13.86
C GLY A 274 -16.74 5.52 -15.04
N HIS A 275 -18.01 5.77 -14.78
CA HIS A 275 -19.03 6.05 -15.80
C HIS A 275 -19.78 7.32 -15.39
N HIS A 276 -20.79 7.76 -16.15
CA HIS A 276 -21.59 8.93 -15.75
C HIS A 276 -22.34 8.79 -14.41
N VAL A 277 -22.36 7.58 -13.82
CA VAL A 277 -22.92 7.28 -12.49
C VAL A 277 -21.87 7.19 -11.37
N PHE A 278 -20.58 7.29 -11.69
CA PHE A 278 -19.49 7.14 -10.71
C PHE A 278 -19.64 8.10 -9.52
N ALA A 279 -19.98 9.36 -9.82
CA ALA A 279 -20.24 10.37 -8.80
C ALA A 279 -21.40 9.99 -7.88
N ALA A 280 -22.49 9.47 -8.45
CA ALA A 280 -23.65 9.03 -7.69
C ALA A 280 -23.32 7.85 -6.78
N THR A 281 -22.57 6.84 -7.28
CA THR A 281 -22.12 5.71 -6.45
C THR A 281 -21.21 6.17 -5.31
N VAL A 282 -20.28 7.07 -5.59
CA VAL A 282 -19.38 7.61 -4.57
C VAL A 282 -20.15 8.39 -3.50
N GLU A 283 -21.12 9.23 -3.88
CA GLU A 283 -21.93 9.97 -2.92
C GLU A 283 -22.81 9.05 -2.06
N GLN A 284 -23.37 7.99 -2.65
CA GLN A 284 -24.13 6.98 -1.91
C GLN A 284 -23.31 6.26 -0.83
N LEU A 285 -21.99 6.20 -0.99
CA LEU A 285 -21.08 5.54 -0.04
C LEU A 285 -20.54 6.54 0.98
N ALA A 286 -20.26 7.77 0.56
CA ALA A 286 -19.79 8.83 1.45
C ALA A 286 -20.87 9.26 2.47
N GLY A 287 -22.15 9.32 2.06
CA GLY A 287 -23.26 9.72 2.95
C GLY A 287 -23.38 8.91 4.24
N PRO A 288 -23.41 7.56 4.19
CA PRO A 288 -23.38 6.71 5.39
C PRO A 288 -22.16 6.94 6.28
N HIS A 289 -20.99 7.16 5.70
CA HIS A 289 -19.78 7.47 6.46
C HIS A 289 -19.88 8.81 7.22
N ASP A 290 -20.38 9.85 6.55
CA ASP A 290 -20.61 11.16 7.17
C ASP A 290 -21.65 11.06 8.30
N ALA A 291 -22.69 10.23 8.11
CA ALA A 291 -23.69 9.96 9.13
C ALA A 291 -23.10 9.23 10.36
N VAL A 292 -22.23 8.23 10.17
CA VAL A 292 -21.54 7.55 11.27
C VAL A 292 -20.67 8.53 12.05
N ARG A 293 -19.89 9.38 11.37
CA ARG A 293 -19.08 10.42 12.02
C ARG A 293 -19.93 11.40 12.82
N ALA A 294 -21.08 11.81 12.30
CA ALA A 294 -22.00 12.70 12.99
C ALA A 294 -22.56 12.06 14.28
N VAL A 295 -22.95 10.79 14.22
CA VAL A 295 -23.44 10.04 15.40
C VAL A 295 -22.35 9.95 16.47
N ILE A 296 -21.12 9.59 16.10
CA ILE A 296 -19.99 9.49 17.04
C ILE A 296 -19.64 10.85 17.64
N SER A 297 -19.63 11.91 16.82
CA SER A 297 -19.37 13.28 17.29
C SER A 297 -20.44 13.78 18.27
N ALA A 298 -21.65 13.24 18.20
CA ALA A 298 -22.74 13.49 19.14
C ALA A 298 -22.73 12.54 20.35
N ASN A 299 -21.65 11.78 20.58
CA ASN A 299 -21.52 10.73 21.59
C ASN A 299 -22.57 9.62 21.49
N GLY A 300 -23.12 9.39 20.29
CA GLY A 300 -24.03 8.29 19.99
C GLY A 300 -23.30 7.01 19.59
N THR A 301 -24.06 5.92 19.48
CA THR A 301 -23.58 4.63 18.97
C THR A 301 -24.22 4.35 17.61
N PRO A 302 -23.45 4.32 16.50
CA PRO A 302 -24.00 3.99 15.19
C PRO A 302 -24.46 2.53 15.14
N SER A 303 -25.45 2.22 14.31
CA SER A 303 -25.88 0.83 14.09
C SER A 303 -24.82 0.04 13.33
N VAL A 304 -24.84 -1.29 13.46
CA VAL A 304 -23.94 -2.19 12.71
C VAL A 304 -24.09 -1.99 11.19
N GLU A 305 -25.31 -1.78 10.71
CA GLU A 305 -25.59 -1.52 9.30
C GLU A 305 -24.96 -0.20 8.82
N GLN A 306 -25.08 0.87 9.61
CA GLN A 306 -24.45 2.15 9.31
C GLN A 306 -22.92 2.04 9.24
N VAL A 307 -22.31 1.30 10.19
CA VAL A 307 -20.87 1.05 10.21
C VAL A 307 -20.43 0.25 8.99
N SER A 308 -21.17 -0.80 8.62
CA SER A 308 -20.87 -1.63 7.44
C SER A 308 -20.87 -0.81 6.14
N LEU A 309 -21.85 0.08 5.97
CA LEU A 309 -21.91 0.96 4.81
C LEU A 309 -20.78 2.02 4.82
N ALA A 310 -20.46 2.57 6.00
CA ALA A 310 -19.34 3.50 6.14
C ALA A 310 -17.98 2.86 5.83
N ASP A 311 -17.82 1.57 6.12
CA ASP A 311 -16.61 0.81 5.80
C ASP A 311 -16.36 0.71 4.30
N HIS A 312 -17.40 0.68 3.45
CA HIS A 312 -17.24 0.70 2.00
C HIS A 312 -16.58 2.00 1.52
N TRP A 313 -16.97 3.16 2.06
CA TRP A 313 -16.33 4.43 1.70
C TRP A 313 -14.87 4.44 2.10
N ARG A 314 -14.55 3.95 3.31
CA ARG A 314 -13.17 3.86 3.79
C ARG A 314 -12.30 2.99 2.87
N GLN A 315 -12.82 1.85 2.39
CA GLN A 315 -12.10 1.02 1.42
C GLN A 315 -11.87 1.75 0.09
N ILE A 316 -12.80 2.58 -0.37
CA ILE A 316 -12.63 3.40 -1.57
C ILE A 316 -11.58 4.49 -1.36
N LYS A 317 -11.54 5.11 -0.18
CA LYS A 317 -10.47 6.05 0.19
C LYS A 317 -9.12 5.36 0.16
N ASP A 318 -9.01 4.20 0.81
CA ASP A 318 -7.79 3.40 0.80
C ASP A 318 -7.37 3.05 -0.62
N TYR A 319 -8.29 2.67 -1.52
CA TYR A 319 -7.98 2.40 -2.92
C TYR A 319 -7.32 3.61 -3.61
N PHE A 320 -7.96 4.78 -3.59
CA PHE A 320 -7.43 5.96 -4.28
C PHE A 320 -6.13 6.47 -3.64
N GLN A 321 -6.01 6.40 -2.31
CA GLN A 321 -4.76 6.75 -1.63
C GLN A 321 -3.64 5.77 -1.96
N ASN A 322 -3.94 4.47 -2.00
CA ASN A 322 -2.96 3.46 -2.38
C ASN A 322 -2.53 3.63 -3.83
N VAL A 323 -3.44 3.96 -4.76
CA VAL A 323 -3.08 4.31 -6.14
C VAL A 323 -2.14 5.51 -6.14
N ALA A 324 -2.48 6.57 -5.40
CA ALA A 324 -1.69 7.80 -5.38
C ALA A 324 -0.28 7.59 -4.79
N ILE A 325 -0.17 6.80 -3.72
CA ILE A 325 1.10 6.43 -3.12
C ILE A 325 1.84 5.52 -4.07
N TRP A 326 1.22 4.44 -4.56
CA TRP A 326 1.86 3.40 -5.37
C TRP A 326 2.38 3.92 -6.70
N LEU A 327 1.71 4.86 -7.35
CA LEU A 327 2.17 5.44 -8.62
C LEU A 327 3.31 6.46 -8.48
N GLY A 328 3.67 6.87 -7.25
CA GLY A 328 4.80 7.77 -7.03
C GLY A 328 6.10 7.24 -7.64
N ARG A 329 7.02 8.17 -7.98
CA ARG A 329 8.35 7.83 -8.51
C ARG A 329 9.14 6.94 -7.56
N ALA A 330 10.16 6.25 -8.07
CA ALA A 330 11.02 5.38 -7.25
C ALA A 330 11.62 6.11 -6.03
N GLY A 331 12.13 7.33 -6.24
CA GLY A 331 12.65 8.16 -5.13
C GLY A 331 11.58 8.59 -4.12
N SER A 332 10.33 8.78 -4.56
CA SER A 332 9.19 9.05 -3.68
C SER A 332 8.91 7.85 -2.77
N HIS A 333 8.95 6.64 -3.32
CA HIS A 333 8.73 5.40 -2.56
C HIS A 333 9.80 5.17 -1.51
N ASP A 334 11.07 5.34 -1.86
CA ASP A 334 12.17 5.26 -0.90
C ASP A 334 12.00 6.27 0.24
N ARG A 335 11.57 7.49 -0.08
CA ARG A 335 11.34 8.53 0.91
C ARG A 335 10.15 8.20 1.81
N VAL A 336 9.02 7.79 1.26
CA VAL A 336 7.84 7.36 2.01
C VAL A 336 8.17 6.20 2.94
N ARG A 337 8.92 5.18 2.47
CA ARG A 337 9.38 4.05 3.28
C ARG A 337 10.21 4.51 4.48
N ARG A 338 11.22 5.36 4.22
CA ARG A 338 12.10 5.91 5.27
C ARG A 338 11.32 6.71 6.31
N LEU A 339 10.38 7.56 5.87
CA LEU A 339 9.53 8.32 6.77
C LEU A 339 8.60 7.42 7.59
N GLY A 340 8.06 6.35 7.00
CA GLY A 340 7.27 5.35 7.73
C GLY A 340 8.05 4.70 8.87
N LEU A 341 9.33 4.37 8.65
CA LEU A 341 10.19 3.84 9.71
C LEU A 341 10.51 4.88 10.79
N LEU A 342 10.77 6.13 10.40
CA LEU A 342 10.96 7.23 11.36
C LEU A 342 9.69 7.46 12.20
N LEU A 343 8.51 7.35 11.60
CA LEU A 343 7.23 7.44 12.29
C LEU A 343 7.08 6.30 13.31
N ALA A 344 7.43 5.08 12.91
CA ALA A 344 7.39 3.92 13.80
C ALA A 344 8.33 4.07 15.00
N ALA A 345 9.55 4.57 14.77
CA ALA A 345 10.52 4.83 15.82
C ALA A 345 10.07 5.93 16.78
N ASN A 346 9.48 7.00 16.27
CA ASN A 346 9.02 8.13 17.09
C ASN A 346 7.58 7.96 17.61
N HIS A 347 6.96 6.80 17.42
CA HIS A 347 5.63 6.57 17.97
C HIS A 347 5.72 6.46 19.50
N VAL A 348 4.74 7.04 20.21
CA VAL A 348 4.74 7.09 21.68
C VAL A 348 4.92 5.71 22.31
N ASP A 349 4.28 4.67 21.79
CA ASP A 349 4.43 3.31 22.31
C ASP A 349 5.87 2.78 22.14
N ALA A 350 6.54 3.11 21.03
CA ALA A 350 7.94 2.70 20.80
C ALA A 350 8.89 3.51 21.69
N LEU A 351 8.67 4.82 21.84
CA LEU A 351 9.44 5.70 22.71
C LEU A 351 9.33 5.30 24.19
N MET A 352 8.13 4.97 24.66
CA MET A 352 7.89 4.54 26.04
C MET A 352 8.51 3.16 26.33
N THR A 353 8.59 2.28 25.33
CA THR A 353 9.28 0.99 25.43
C THR A 353 10.79 1.13 25.28
N TRP A 354 11.27 2.13 24.54
CA TRP A 354 12.69 2.31 24.29
C TRP A 354 13.43 2.65 25.59
N GLN A 355 14.25 1.70 26.02
CA GLN A 355 15.21 1.88 27.10
C GLN A 355 16.58 1.48 26.55
N PRO A 356 17.61 2.33 26.63
CA PRO A 356 18.94 1.97 26.16
C PRO A 356 19.48 0.81 26.98
N GLN A 357 19.27 -0.42 26.50
CA GLN A 357 19.78 -1.62 27.16
C GLN A 357 21.30 -1.73 26.92
N PRO A 358 22.11 -2.10 27.92
CA PRO A 358 23.49 -2.49 27.71
C PRO A 358 23.57 -3.60 26.65
N ILE A 359 24.59 -3.56 25.80
CA ILE A 359 24.80 -4.59 24.77
C ILE A 359 25.22 -5.93 25.43
N ASP A 360 25.77 -5.87 26.65
CA ASP A 360 26.43 -7.00 27.31
C ASP A 360 25.50 -7.96 28.06
N ASP A 361 24.17 -7.79 28.01
CA ASP A 361 23.19 -8.71 28.62
C ASP A 361 22.25 -9.31 27.55
N PRO A 362 22.69 -10.35 26.82
CA PRO A 362 21.91 -10.97 25.75
C PRO A 362 20.56 -11.50 26.23
N ALA A 363 20.50 -11.99 27.48
CA ALA A 363 19.30 -12.60 28.06
C ALA A 363 18.15 -11.59 28.21
N ARG A 364 18.47 -10.30 28.37
CA ARG A 364 17.47 -9.22 28.42
C ARG A 364 17.29 -8.52 27.08
N ARG A 365 18.32 -8.53 26.23
CA ARG A 365 18.35 -7.77 24.98
C ARG A 365 17.34 -8.29 23.95
N LEU A 366 17.24 -9.60 23.73
CA LEU A 366 16.33 -10.15 22.71
C LEU A 366 14.85 -9.97 23.05
N PRO A 367 14.38 -10.22 24.30
CA PRO A 367 13.01 -9.88 24.70
C PRO A 367 12.71 -8.38 24.51
N TYR A 368 13.65 -7.50 24.85
CA TYR A 368 13.52 -6.06 24.65
C TYR A 368 13.39 -5.69 23.18
N LEU A 369 14.27 -6.21 22.30
CA LEU A 369 14.23 -5.93 20.87
C LEU A 369 12.92 -6.44 20.25
N ARG A 370 12.45 -7.62 20.67
CA ARG A 370 11.15 -8.14 20.24
C ARG A 370 10.00 -7.23 20.68
N GLU A 371 9.99 -6.76 21.92
CA GLU A 371 8.93 -5.87 22.42
C GLU A 371 8.95 -4.53 21.67
N LEU A 372 10.12 -3.90 21.54
CA LEU A 372 10.28 -2.66 20.78
C LEU A 372 9.82 -2.81 19.34
N GLY A 373 10.21 -3.91 18.69
CA GLY A 373 9.78 -4.25 17.35
C GLY A 373 8.28 -4.49 17.23
N THR A 374 7.66 -5.11 18.25
CA THR A 374 6.20 -5.28 18.30
C THR A 374 5.50 -3.92 18.36
N ARG A 375 5.97 -2.98 19.19
CA ARG A 375 5.40 -1.63 19.27
C ARG A 375 5.62 -0.82 18.00
N ALA A 376 6.80 -0.90 17.40
CA ALA A 376 7.10 -0.26 16.12
C ALA A 376 6.23 -0.84 15.00
N GLN A 377 6.03 -2.15 15.00
CA GLN A 377 5.14 -2.83 14.07
C GLN A 377 3.69 -2.38 14.27
N ASP A 378 3.19 -2.32 15.50
CA ASP A 378 1.86 -1.81 15.82
C ASP A 378 1.69 -0.34 15.43
N ALA A 379 2.73 0.48 15.59
CA ALA A 379 2.74 1.85 15.09
C ALA A 379 2.58 1.88 13.56
N LEU A 380 3.40 1.10 12.81
CA LEU A 380 3.23 0.95 11.37
C LEU A 380 1.82 0.46 11.00
N HIS A 381 1.22 -0.42 11.81
CA HIS A 381 -0.13 -0.95 11.58
C HIS A 381 -1.21 0.12 11.64
N ARG A 382 -1.02 1.16 12.45
CA ARG A 382 -1.98 2.26 12.58
C ARG A 382 -1.91 3.26 11.42
N PHE A 383 -0.76 3.34 10.74
CA PHE A 383 -0.50 4.43 9.79
C PHE A 383 -0.25 3.98 8.35
N ALA A 384 0.05 2.71 8.11
CA ALA A 384 0.37 2.19 6.79
C ALA A 384 -0.57 1.04 6.40
N PRO A 385 -1.00 0.98 5.12
CA PRO A 385 -1.77 -0.16 4.62
C PRO A 385 -1.05 -1.49 4.83
N GLN A 386 -1.82 -2.59 4.89
CA GLN A 386 -1.30 -3.91 5.24
C GLN A 386 -0.02 -4.28 4.47
N ARG A 387 0.03 -3.99 3.16
CA ARG A 387 1.15 -4.36 2.31
C ARG A 387 2.38 -3.47 2.44
N GLN A 388 2.20 -2.16 2.60
CA GLN A 388 3.32 -1.25 2.82
C GLN A 388 4.12 -1.65 4.08
N ARG A 389 3.45 -2.18 5.11
CA ARG A 389 4.11 -2.77 6.28
C ARG A 389 5.01 -3.95 5.91
N ILE A 390 4.50 -4.86 5.09
CA ILE A 390 5.24 -6.05 4.64
C ILE A 390 6.45 -5.59 3.85
N ASP A 391 6.29 -4.63 2.96
CA ASP A 391 7.39 -4.15 2.11
C ASP A 391 8.46 -3.42 2.93
N VAL A 392 8.10 -2.61 3.95
CA VAL A 392 9.08 -2.02 4.89
C VAL A 392 9.91 -3.10 5.57
N THR A 393 9.27 -4.12 6.14
CA THR A 393 10.00 -5.19 6.85
C THR A 393 10.74 -6.11 5.89
N ALA A 394 10.16 -6.45 4.74
CA ALA A 394 10.79 -7.28 3.71
C ALA A 394 12.02 -6.60 3.12
N ASP A 395 11.98 -5.30 2.88
CA ASP A 395 13.16 -4.53 2.43
C ASP A 395 14.28 -4.56 3.47
N LEU A 396 13.93 -4.41 4.75
CA LEU A 396 14.90 -4.54 5.85
C LEU A 396 15.55 -5.92 5.81
N LEU A 397 14.76 -6.98 5.61
CA LEU A 397 15.25 -8.36 5.54
C LEU A 397 16.01 -8.66 4.23
N HIS A 398 15.66 -8.06 3.08
CA HIS A 398 16.29 -8.32 1.77
C HIS A 398 17.78 -8.05 1.82
N GLN A 399 18.09 -6.94 2.47
CA GLN A 399 19.41 -6.39 2.48
C GLN A 399 20.32 -7.14 3.47
N LEU A 400 19.78 -8.06 4.26
CA LEU A 400 20.49 -8.87 5.26
C LEU A 400 21.02 -10.20 4.71
N ARG A 401 20.83 -10.52 3.41
CA ARG A 401 21.28 -11.77 2.76
C ARG A 401 20.94 -13.02 3.59
N MET A 402 19.64 -13.21 3.82
CA MET A 402 19.08 -14.32 4.61
C MET A 402 19.47 -15.73 4.10
N ASP A 403 20.08 -15.86 2.93
CA ASP A 403 20.58 -17.13 2.38
C ASP A 403 21.53 -17.85 3.34
N ASP A 404 22.32 -17.10 4.13
CA ASP A 404 23.21 -17.67 5.17
C ASP A 404 22.43 -18.29 6.34
N LEU A 405 21.21 -17.83 6.59
CA LEU A 405 20.31 -18.39 7.60
C LEU A 405 19.49 -19.55 7.03
N ALA A 406 18.98 -19.40 5.80
CA ALA A 406 18.16 -20.42 5.15
C ALA A 406 18.95 -21.69 4.79
N THR A 407 20.22 -21.57 4.40
CA THR A 407 21.08 -22.72 4.08
C THR A 407 21.54 -23.50 5.32
N ARG A 408 21.55 -22.87 6.50
CA ARG A 408 22.04 -23.48 7.75
C ARG A 408 20.94 -24.02 8.67
N TRP A 409 19.68 -23.65 8.44
CA TRP A 409 18.59 -23.96 9.36
C TRP A 409 17.36 -24.53 8.64
N ARG A 410 16.78 -25.59 9.21
CA ARG A 410 15.38 -25.97 8.94
C ARG A 410 14.45 -24.95 9.62
N LEU A 411 14.45 -23.69 9.15
CA LEU A 411 13.69 -22.55 9.69
C LEU A 411 12.16 -22.74 9.77
N ARG A 412 11.64 -23.91 9.39
CA ARG A 412 10.22 -24.25 9.58
C ARG A 412 9.74 -24.14 11.04
N LEU A 413 10.65 -24.10 12.01
CA LEU A 413 10.33 -24.03 13.44
C LEU A 413 10.36 -22.62 14.04
N VAL A 414 10.90 -21.62 13.34
CA VAL A 414 11.00 -20.25 13.90
C VAL A 414 9.80 -19.44 13.46
N ASP A 415 9.08 -18.84 14.41
CA ASP A 415 7.99 -17.90 14.12
C ASP A 415 8.55 -16.68 13.36
N TYR A 416 8.11 -16.47 12.12
CA TYR A 416 8.56 -15.34 11.30
C TYR A 416 8.25 -14.00 11.96
N ARG A 417 7.17 -13.92 12.75
CA ARG A 417 6.83 -12.68 13.46
C ARG A 417 7.92 -12.31 14.44
N LEU A 418 8.56 -13.30 15.06
CA LEU A 418 9.72 -13.06 15.92
C LEU A 418 10.88 -12.45 15.15
N VAL A 419 11.19 -12.98 13.95
CA VAL A 419 12.27 -12.45 13.09
C VAL A 419 11.97 -11.01 12.66
N GLU A 420 10.75 -10.74 12.19
CA GLU A 420 10.28 -9.41 11.80
C GLU A 420 10.36 -8.42 12.98
N GLN A 421 9.85 -8.83 14.15
CA GLN A 421 9.85 -8.02 15.36
C GLN A 421 11.29 -7.73 15.82
N VAL A 422 12.16 -8.73 15.91
CA VAL A 422 13.54 -8.52 16.35
C VAL A 422 14.30 -7.64 15.36
N ALA A 423 14.14 -7.85 14.05
CA ALA A 423 14.78 -7.01 13.03
C ALA A 423 14.31 -5.55 13.12
N LEU A 424 13.00 -5.32 13.23
CA LEU A 424 12.43 -3.98 13.34
C LEU A 424 12.82 -3.31 14.66
N GLY A 425 12.83 -4.05 15.77
CA GLY A 425 13.30 -3.57 17.06
C GLY A 425 14.79 -3.18 17.04
N GLY A 426 15.63 -3.99 16.38
CA GLY A 426 17.03 -3.67 16.15
C GLY A 426 17.24 -2.41 15.32
N ALA A 427 16.46 -2.25 14.25
CA ALA A 427 16.47 -1.04 13.43
C ALA A 427 16.09 0.21 14.25
N VAL A 428 15.03 0.13 15.05
CA VAL A 428 14.54 1.23 15.88
C VAL A 428 15.51 1.56 17.03
N ASP A 429 16.06 0.55 17.73
CA ASP A 429 17.09 0.75 18.77
C ASP A 429 18.34 1.45 18.20
N ALA A 430 18.85 0.98 17.06
CA ALA A 430 20.01 1.59 16.41
C ALA A 430 19.73 3.04 15.98
N LEU A 431 18.52 3.31 15.51
CA LEU A 431 18.08 4.63 15.09
C LEU A 431 18.06 5.61 16.27
N HIS A 432 17.45 5.24 17.41
CA HIS A 432 17.44 6.07 18.63
C HIS A 432 18.82 6.28 19.24
N ARG A 433 19.75 5.32 19.10
CA ARG A 433 21.13 5.49 19.57
C ARG A 433 21.94 6.43 18.69
N ALA A 434 21.71 6.39 17.39
CA ALA A 434 22.54 7.10 16.42
C ALA A 434 22.12 8.55 16.19
N VAL A 435 20.88 8.91 16.52
CA VAL A 435 20.27 10.17 16.10
C VAL A 435 19.38 10.68 17.24
N SER A 436 19.55 11.95 17.62
CA SER A 436 18.59 12.57 18.54
C SER A 436 17.26 12.80 17.83
N GLU A 437 16.14 12.86 18.56
CA GLU A 437 14.81 13.12 17.95
C GLU A 437 14.80 14.36 17.05
N ARG A 438 15.62 15.38 17.37
CA ARG A 438 15.71 16.63 16.61
C ARG A 438 16.45 16.48 15.28
N ASP A 439 17.33 15.49 15.16
CA ASP A 439 18.21 15.34 14.00
C ASP A 439 17.65 14.37 12.94
N TYR A 440 16.53 13.69 13.22
CA TYR A 440 15.92 12.74 12.28
C TYR A 440 15.58 13.36 10.93
N ALA A 441 15.09 14.60 10.94
CA ALA A 441 14.68 15.30 9.72
C ALA A 441 15.85 15.65 8.79
N ASP A 442 17.05 15.78 9.34
CA ASP A 442 18.25 16.20 8.61
C ASP A 442 19.17 15.02 8.27
N LEU A 443 18.79 13.80 8.66
CA LEU A 443 19.60 12.61 8.41
C LEU A 443 19.59 12.25 6.91
N PRO A 444 20.76 12.20 6.25
CA PRO A 444 20.81 11.80 4.84
C PRO A 444 20.25 10.38 4.67
N GLY A 445 19.43 10.17 3.63
CA GLY A 445 18.74 8.90 3.43
C GLY A 445 19.67 7.67 3.36
N VAL A 446 20.86 7.83 2.76
CA VAL A 446 21.89 6.77 2.73
C VAL A 446 22.42 6.41 4.12
N ARG A 447 22.53 7.40 5.03
CA ARG A 447 22.96 7.20 6.42
C ARG A 447 21.84 6.57 7.24
N LEU A 448 20.60 7.01 7.05
CA LEU A 448 19.43 6.38 7.67
C LEU A 448 19.37 4.88 7.33
N ASP A 449 19.45 4.55 6.04
CA ASP A 449 19.42 3.16 5.58
C ASP A 449 20.58 2.34 6.15
N ALA A 450 21.77 2.93 6.28
CA ALA A 450 22.92 2.25 6.88
C ALA A 450 22.72 1.95 8.37
N ILE A 451 22.22 2.92 9.15
CA ILE A 451 21.94 2.75 10.60
C ILE A 451 20.89 1.66 10.81
N VAL A 452 19.77 1.80 10.11
CA VAL A 452 18.61 0.91 10.21
C VAL A 452 18.98 -0.53 9.83
N ARG A 453 19.70 -0.70 8.71
CA ARG A 453 20.21 -2.02 8.32
C ARG A 453 21.18 -2.59 9.33
N GLY A 454 22.14 -1.79 9.78
CA GLY A 454 23.14 -2.23 10.76
C GLY A 454 22.48 -2.72 12.05
N GLY A 455 21.47 -1.99 12.53
CA GLY A 455 20.66 -2.36 13.69
C GLY A 455 19.87 -3.65 13.50
N ALA A 456 19.15 -3.78 12.38
CA ALA A 456 18.42 -5.00 12.06
C ALA A 456 19.35 -6.21 11.91
N ALA A 457 20.49 -6.05 11.24
CA ALA A 457 21.51 -7.08 11.07
C ALA A 457 22.05 -7.58 12.42
N ALA A 458 22.42 -6.64 13.30
CA ALA A 458 22.95 -6.96 14.62
C ALA A 458 21.93 -7.75 15.46
N ALA A 459 20.68 -7.28 15.50
CA ALA A 459 19.60 -7.93 16.22
C ALA A 459 19.30 -9.36 15.71
N LEU A 460 19.32 -9.57 14.39
CA LEU A 460 19.17 -10.91 13.81
C LEU A 460 20.39 -11.80 14.09
N GLY A 461 21.59 -11.23 14.15
CA GLY A 461 22.80 -11.93 14.60
C GLY A 461 22.66 -12.47 16.03
N GLU A 462 22.12 -11.64 16.93
CA GLU A 462 21.81 -12.03 18.32
C GLU A 462 20.77 -13.17 18.37
N LEU A 463 19.64 -13.01 17.65
CA LEU A 463 18.60 -14.05 17.58
C LEU A 463 19.16 -15.38 17.07
N THR A 464 20.01 -15.32 16.05
CA THR A 464 20.65 -16.51 15.48
C THR A 464 21.58 -17.19 16.48
N ALA A 465 22.32 -16.41 17.27
CA ALA A 465 23.20 -16.95 18.30
C ALA A 465 22.40 -17.63 19.43
N GLU A 466 21.29 -17.04 19.87
CA GLU A 466 20.40 -17.62 20.88
C GLU A 466 19.75 -18.91 20.39
N LEU A 467 19.21 -18.92 19.16
CA LEU A 467 18.63 -20.12 18.55
C LEU A 467 19.66 -21.24 18.42
N ARG A 468 20.92 -20.92 18.09
CA ARG A 468 22.02 -21.90 18.06
C ARG A 468 22.29 -22.49 19.43
N ALA A 469 22.43 -21.64 20.45
CA ALA A 469 22.66 -22.10 21.82
C ALA A 469 21.52 -23.01 22.32
N ALA A 470 20.26 -22.69 21.99
CA ALA A 470 19.10 -23.51 22.33
C ALA A 470 19.12 -24.87 21.62
N VAL A 471 19.47 -24.90 20.33
CA VAL A 471 19.59 -26.15 19.55
C VAL A 471 20.73 -27.02 20.05
N ASP A 472 21.88 -26.43 20.36
CA ASP A 472 23.02 -27.17 20.94
C ASP A 472 22.64 -27.75 22.30
N MET A 473 21.94 -26.99 23.15
CA MET A 473 21.41 -27.47 24.44
C MET A 473 20.46 -28.65 24.25
N LEU A 474 19.48 -28.54 23.34
CA LEU A 474 18.56 -29.65 23.03
C LEU A 474 19.31 -30.88 22.49
N GLY A 475 20.32 -30.68 21.64
CA GLY A 475 21.19 -31.74 21.15
C GLY A 475 21.91 -32.46 22.30
N THR A 476 22.46 -31.73 23.27
CA THR A 476 23.11 -32.33 24.44
C THR A 476 22.14 -33.09 25.34
N LEU A 477 20.89 -32.63 25.47
CA LEU A 477 19.86 -33.33 26.24
C LEU A 477 19.40 -34.62 25.55
N LEU A 478 19.29 -34.61 24.22
CA LEU A 478 18.91 -35.79 23.44
C LEU A 478 20.01 -36.87 23.46
N VAL A 479 21.28 -36.50 23.32
CA VAL A 479 22.41 -37.46 23.39
C VAL A 479 22.53 -38.10 24.78
N LYS A 480 22.22 -37.35 25.85
CA LYS A 480 22.18 -37.90 27.22
C LYS A 480 21.00 -38.83 27.48
N GLY A 481 19.95 -38.77 26.65
CA GLY A 481 18.78 -39.66 26.76
C GLY A 481 19.04 -41.11 26.33
N ASP A 482 20.15 -41.36 25.63
CA ASP A 482 20.55 -42.70 25.19
C ASP A 482 21.38 -43.47 26.25
N GLU A 483 21.79 -42.80 27.34
CA GLU A 483 22.28 -43.53 28.52
C GLU A 483 21.07 -44.16 29.24
N PRO A 484 21.07 -45.47 29.50
CA PRO A 484 19.95 -46.12 30.18
C PRO A 484 19.71 -45.39 31.51
N PRO A 485 18.46 -45.00 31.81
CA PRO A 485 18.16 -44.19 32.99
C PRO A 485 18.74 -44.89 34.22
N ASP A 486 19.61 -44.19 34.97
CA ASP A 486 20.14 -44.72 36.22
C ASP A 486 18.93 -45.06 37.11
N PRO A 487 18.71 -46.35 37.43
CA PRO A 487 17.54 -46.78 38.19
C PRO A 487 17.48 -46.18 39.59
N ARG A 488 18.51 -45.44 40.03
CA ARG A 488 18.58 -44.80 41.35
C ARG A 488 18.01 -43.38 41.39
N HIS A 489 17.59 -42.78 40.28
CA HIS A 489 17.05 -41.40 40.25
C HIS A 489 15.65 -41.33 39.60
N VAL A 490 14.71 -42.15 40.09
CA VAL A 490 13.28 -41.90 39.85
C VAL A 490 12.80 -40.86 40.88
N VAL A 491 12.92 -39.58 40.54
CA VAL A 491 12.26 -38.51 41.31
C VAL A 491 10.87 -38.32 40.72
N HIS A 492 9.84 -38.70 41.49
CA HIS A 492 8.45 -38.33 41.24
C HIS A 492 8.29 -36.81 41.39
N SER A 493 8.50 -36.04 40.32
CA SER A 493 8.07 -34.62 40.27
C SER A 493 6.83 -34.51 39.40
N GLY A 494 5.68 -34.85 39.98
CA GLY A 494 4.39 -34.48 39.41
C GLY A 494 4.10 -33.02 39.72
N HIS A 495 4.42 -32.10 38.81
CA HIS A 495 3.78 -30.78 38.70
C HIS A 495 3.93 -30.28 37.27
N CYS A 496 2.87 -30.50 36.47
CA CYS A 496 2.64 -29.74 35.25
C CYS A 496 2.03 -28.39 35.65
N VAL A 497 2.65 -27.29 35.23
CA VAL A 497 1.98 -25.98 35.13
C VAL A 497 1.98 -25.65 33.64
N GLY A 498 0.77 -25.39 33.12
CA GLY A 498 0.50 -25.17 31.70
C GLY A 498 0.71 -23.75 31.22
#